data_AF-A0A970D1R4-F1
#
_entry.id   AF-A0A970D1R4-F1
#
_cell.length_a   1.000
_cell.length_b   1.000
_cell.length_c   1.000
_cell.angle_alpha   90.00
_cell.angle_beta   90.00
_cell.angle_gamma   90.00
#
_symmetry.space_group_name_H-M   'P 1'
#
loop_
_entity.id
_entity.type
_entity.pdbx_description
1 polymer ?
#
loop_
_entity_poly.entity_id
_entity_poly.type
_entity_poly.pdbx_seq_one_letter_code
_entity_poly.pdbx_strand_id
1 'polypeptide(L)'
;MKVRRRLNKSGNSINIFVILAIIIVVGISIIILVRNLPGTSNPTPVLEEGKDYDINHSRQSIYTIVDEAGNTIELERISADVFQDRKGKRYKFVSGSPFKYIGEDKD
;
A
#
# COMPACT_ATOMS: atom_id res chain seq x y z
N MET A 1 -28.76 65.46 -7.96
CA MET A 1 -27.75 65.50 -6.87
C MET A 1 -27.36 64.06 -6.52
N LYS A 2 -26.06 63.82 -6.29
CA LYS A 2 -25.35 62.51 -6.34
C LYS A 2 -25.92 61.39 -5.44
N VAL A 3 -26.14 60.23 -6.05
CA VAL A 3 -26.28 58.93 -5.36
C VAL A 3 -24.97 58.58 -4.67
N ARG A 4 -24.97 58.42 -3.34
CA ARG A 4 -23.85 57.79 -2.61
C ARG A 4 -24.33 56.46 -2.03
N ARG A 5 -24.05 55.37 -2.73
CA ARG A 5 -24.04 54.01 -2.16
C ARG A 5 -22.74 53.87 -1.36
N ARG A 6 -22.81 53.86 -0.03
CA ARG A 6 -21.70 53.42 0.82
C ARG A 6 -21.86 51.93 1.08
N LEU A 7 -21.09 51.12 0.35
CA LEU A 7 -20.99 49.69 0.51
C LEU A 7 -20.12 49.41 1.75
N ASN A 8 -20.76 49.25 2.90
CA ASN A 8 -20.09 48.83 4.14
C ASN A 8 -20.06 47.29 4.17
N LYS A 9 -18.93 46.66 3.80
CA LYS A 9 -18.71 45.23 4.05
C LYS A 9 -17.23 44.81 4.07
N SER A 10 -16.38 45.51 4.84
CA SER A 10 -14.96 45.16 4.97
C SER A 10 -14.62 44.19 6.12
N GLY A 11 -15.51 44.02 7.12
CA GLY A 11 -15.26 43.09 8.23
C GLY A 11 -15.55 41.62 7.91
N ASN A 12 -16.44 41.37 6.93
CA ASN A 12 -16.91 40.01 6.63
C ASN A 12 -15.91 39.21 5.76
N SER A 13 -15.11 39.90 4.94
CA SER A 13 -14.09 39.29 4.09
C SER A 13 -12.88 38.81 4.89
N ILE A 14 -12.49 39.53 5.94
CA ILE A 14 -11.36 39.16 6.80
C ILE A 14 -11.65 37.84 7.53
N ASN A 15 -12.85 37.69 8.11
CA ASN A 15 -13.25 36.45 8.77
C ASN A 15 -13.31 35.26 7.79
N ILE A 16 -13.76 35.49 6.56
CA ILE A 16 -13.75 34.48 5.50
C ILE A 16 -12.33 34.03 5.15
N PHE A 17 -11.38 34.97 5.08
CA PHE A 17 -9.98 34.64 4.83
C PHE A 17 -9.36 33.81 5.97
N VAL A 18 -9.68 34.16 7.22
CA VAL A 18 -9.20 33.42 8.40
C VAL A 18 -9.76 31.98 8.40
N ILE A 19 -11.05 31.81 8.14
CA ILE A 19 -11.67 30.48 8.07
C ILE A 19 -11.05 29.65 6.95
N LEU A 20 -10.83 30.26 5.78
CA LEU A 20 -10.21 29.58 4.63
C LEU A 20 -8.79 29.11 4.95
N ALA A 21 -7.99 29.95 5.62
CA ALA A 21 -6.62 29.60 6.02
C ALA A 21 -6.61 28.40 6.99
N ILE A 22 -7.52 28.35 7.95
CA ILE A 22 -7.63 27.22 8.90
C ILE A 22 -7.95 25.92 8.16
N ILE A 23 -8.89 25.95 7.22
CA ILE A 23 -9.27 24.76 6.43
C ILE A 23 -8.08 24.23 5.63
N ILE A 24 -7.30 25.12 5.01
CA ILE A 24 -6.11 24.75 4.24
C ILE A 24 -5.07 24.10 5.15
N VAL A 25 -4.79 24.68 6.33
CA VAL A 25 -3.82 24.13 7.28
C VAL A 25 -4.24 22.74 7.75
N VAL A 26 -5.50 22.58 8.17
CA VAL A 26 -6.04 21.28 8.61
C VAL A 26 -5.98 20.25 7.48
N GLY A 27 -6.35 20.64 6.26
CA GLY A 27 -6.30 19.75 5.09
C GLY A 27 -4.88 19.27 4.78
N ILE A 28 -3.89 20.16 4.80
CA ILE A 28 -2.48 19.81 4.58
C ILE A 28 -1.96 18.91 5.71
N SER A 29 -2.31 19.18 6.96
CA SER A 29 -1.92 18.35 8.10
C SER A 29 -2.42 16.91 7.97
N ILE A 30 -3.65 16.70 7.52
CA ILE A 30 -4.21 15.36 7.29
C ILE A 30 -3.46 14.65 6.15
N ILE A 31 -3.16 15.35 5.06
CA ILE A 31 -2.41 14.76 3.92
C ILE A 31 -1.01 14.33 4.34
N ILE A 32 -0.31 15.17 5.12
CA ILE A 32 1.02 14.82 5.66
C ILE A 32 0.90 13.64 6.61
N LEU A 33 -0.09 13.63 7.50
CA LEU A 33 -0.29 12.53 8.44
C LEU A 33 -0.56 11.22 7.72
N VAL A 34 -1.43 11.22 6.69
CA VAL A 34 -1.75 10.02 5.91
C VAL A 34 -0.55 9.57 5.07
N ARG A 35 0.25 10.49 4.51
CA ARG A 35 1.49 10.14 3.80
C ARG A 35 2.59 9.61 4.72
N ASN A 36 2.64 10.08 5.97
CA ASN A 36 3.62 9.67 6.97
C ASN A 36 3.15 8.50 7.83
N LEU A 37 1.94 7.96 7.63
CA LEU A 37 1.63 6.63 8.11
C LEU A 37 2.62 5.70 7.39
N PRO A 38 3.57 5.08 8.09
CA PRO A 38 4.45 4.09 7.49
C PRO A 38 3.52 3.01 6.97
N GLY A 39 3.29 3.01 5.65
CA GLY A 39 2.49 1.99 4.99
C GLY A 39 3.15 0.68 5.36
N THR A 40 2.47 -0.09 6.21
CA THR A 40 2.83 -1.42 6.72
C THR A 40 4.14 -1.91 6.11
N SER A 41 5.25 -1.47 6.70
CA SER A 41 6.57 -1.98 6.37
C SER A 41 6.69 -3.35 7.01
N ASN A 42 5.75 -4.22 6.68
CA ASN A 42 5.95 -5.64 6.88
C ASN A 42 7.24 -5.93 6.10
N PRO A 43 8.27 -6.45 6.76
CA PRO A 43 9.52 -6.77 6.09
C PRO A 43 9.15 -7.56 4.83
N THR A 44 9.71 -7.16 3.69
CA THR A 44 9.47 -7.89 2.45
C THR A 44 9.97 -9.31 2.71
N PRO A 45 9.09 -10.32 2.77
CA PRO A 45 9.55 -11.63 3.20
C PRO A 45 10.45 -12.16 2.09
N VAL A 46 11.66 -12.56 2.46
CA VAL A 46 12.68 -13.02 1.52
C VAL A 46 12.67 -14.53 1.56
N LEU A 47 12.30 -15.16 0.45
CA LEU A 47 12.44 -16.59 0.30
C LEU A 47 13.91 -16.94 0.05
N GLU A 48 14.41 -17.95 0.75
CA GLU A 48 15.78 -18.45 0.63
C GLU A 48 15.81 -19.56 -0.41
N GLU A 49 16.66 -19.41 -1.42
CA GLU A 49 16.80 -20.40 -2.49
C GLU A 49 17.25 -21.75 -1.93
N GLY A 50 16.61 -22.82 -2.39
CA GLY A 50 16.87 -24.18 -1.93
C GLY A 50 16.10 -24.59 -0.67
N LYS A 51 15.32 -23.68 -0.07
CA LYS A 51 14.47 -23.97 1.08
C LYS A 51 13.11 -24.49 0.65
N ASP A 52 12.55 -25.34 1.49
CA ASP A 52 11.22 -25.89 1.33
C ASP A 52 10.19 -25.02 2.05
N TYR A 53 9.08 -24.73 1.36
CA TYR A 53 8.00 -23.89 1.83
C TYR A 53 6.66 -24.60 1.68
N ASP A 54 5.84 -24.50 2.72
CA ASP A 54 4.45 -24.93 2.66
C ASP A 54 3.59 -23.82 2.04
N ILE A 55 3.07 -24.10 0.85
CA ILE A 55 2.19 -23.18 0.14
C ILE A 55 0.74 -23.54 0.50
N ASN A 56 0.15 -22.75 1.38
CA ASN A 56 -1.25 -22.92 1.78
C ASN A 56 -2.18 -22.24 0.78
N HIS A 57 -3.27 -22.91 0.43
CA HIS A 57 -4.32 -22.31 -0.40
C HIS A 57 -5.34 -21.60 0.50
N SER A 58 -5.36 -20.26 0.46
CA SER A 58 -6.16 -19.45 1.39
C SER A 58 -7.53 -19.10 0.81
N ARG A 59 -7.60 -18.70 -0.47
CA ARG A 59 -8.84 -18.34 -1.19
C ARG A 59 -8.73 -18.70 -2.67
N GLN A 60 -9.87 -18.68 -3.39
CA GLN A 60 -10.12 -19.05 -4.81
C GLN A 60 -8.93 -19.07 -5.80
N SER A 61 -7.91 -18.21 -5.68
CA SER A 61 -6.63 -18.30 -6.41
C SER A 61 -5.42 -17.71 -5.66
N ILE A 62 -5.57 -17.46 -4.35
CA ILE A 62 -4.54 -16.86 -3.50
C ILE A 62 -3.89 -17.95 -2.65
N TYR A 63 -2.59 -18.04 -2.82
CA TYR A 63 -1.69 -18.91 -2.08
C TYR A 63 -0.93 -18.08 -1.04
N THR A 64 -0.61 -18.68 0.09
CA THR A 64 0.11 -18.03 1.18
C THR A 64 1.29 -18.87 1.61
N ILE A 65 2.46 -18.24 1.67
CA ILE A 65 3.67 -18.81 2.25
C ILE A 65 3.95 -18.11 3.57
N VAL A 66 4.26 -18.87 4.61
CA VAL A 66 4.71 -18.33 5.89
C VAL A 66 6.21 -18.60 5.98
N ASP A 67 7.02 -17.55 6.14
CA ASP A 67 8.45 -17.70 6.38
C ASP A 67 8.74 -18.13 7.83
N GLU A 68 10.00 -18.47 8.14
CA GLU A 68 10.38 -18.88 9.49
C GLU A 68 10.27 -17.75 10.54
N ALA A 69 10.23 -16.50 10.10
CA ALA A 69 10.01 -15.35 10.96
C ALA A 69 8.50 -15.10 11.20
N GLY A 70 7.62 -15.91 10.61
CA GLY A 70 6.17 -15.78 10.71
C GLY A 70 5.57 -14.72 9.76
N ASN A 71 6.35 -14.16 8.83
CA ASN A 71 5.83 -13.25 7.83
C ASN A 71 5.10 -14.05 6.75
N THR A 72 3.92 -13.57 6.36
CA THR A 72 3.10 -14.20 5.32
C THR A 72 3.27 -13.46 4.00
N ILE A 73 3.65 -14.19 2.94
CA ILE A 73 3.61 -13.72 1.56
C ILE A 73 2.32 -14.24 0.92
N GLU A 74 1.52 -13.32 0.41
CA GLU A 74 0.42 -13.68 -0.48
C GLU A 74 0.92 -13.74 -1.92
N LEU A 75 0.57 -14.82 -2.60
CA LEU A 75 1.00 -15.17 -3.93
C LEU A 75 -0.21 -15.55 -4.79
N GLU A 76 -0.20 -15.11 -6.03
CA GLU A 76 -1.10 -15.55 -7.08
C GLU A 76 -0.37 -16.58 -7.95
N ARG A 77 -1.04 -17.69 -8.27
CA ARG A 77 -0.45 -18.74 -9.11
C ARG A 77 -0.58 -18.34 -10.58
N ILE A 78 0.56 -18.14 -11.24
CA ILE A 78 0.64 -17.84 -12.68
C ILE A 78 0.73 -19.13 -13.50
N SER A 79 1.46 -20.14 -13.01
CA SER A 79 1.62 -21.43 -13.68
C SER A 79 1.80 -22.58 -12.67
N ALA A 80 2.16 -23.78 -13.15
CA ALA A 80 2.41 -24.95 -12.28
C ALA A 80 3.49 -24.68 -11.22
N ASP A 81 4.51 -23.90 -11.61
CA ASP A 81 5.76 -23.72 -10.87
C ASP A 81 6.04 -22.24 -10.55
N VAL A 82 5.27 -21.30 -11.12
CA VAL A 82 5.50 -19.85 -10.97
C VAL A 82 4.36 -19.20 -10.21
N PHE A 83 4.73 -18.41 -9.20
CA PHE A 83 3.83 -17.65 -8.35
C PHE A 83 4.26 -16.18 -8.32
N GLN A 84 3.32 -15.24 -8.24
CA GLN A 84 3.59 -13.81 -8.24
C GLN A 84 3.07 -13.14 -6.98
N ASP A 85 3.85 -12.27 -6.34
CA ASP A 85 3.36 -11.46 -5.23
C ASP A 85 2.58 -10.22 -5.70
N ARG A 86 1.95 -9.54 -4.74
CA ARG A 86 1.24 -8.27 -4.99
C ARG A 86 2.14 -7.13 -5.49
N LYS A 87 3.46 -7.24 -5.35
CA LYS A 87 4.44 -6.26 -5.85
C LYS A 87 4.88 -6.58 -7.29
N GLY A 88 4.38 -7.67 -7.87
CA GLY A 88 4.69 -8.12 -9.22
C GLY A 88 5.92 -9.02 -9.31
N LYS A 89 6.57 -9.34 -8.19
CA LYS A 89 7.73 -10.21 -8.12
C LYS A 89 7.32 -11.66 -8.32
N ARG A 90 8.01 -12.36 -9.22
CA ARG A 90 7.71 -13.75 -9.56
C ARG A 90 8.72 -14.70 -8.92
N TYR A 91 8.20 -15.78 -8.38
CA TYR A 91 8.90 -16.80 -7.62
C TYR A 91 8.69 -18.14 -8.30
N LYS A 92 9.79 -18.86 -8.50
CA LYS A 92 9.77 -20.18 -9.10
C LYS A 92 9.98 -21.25 -8.04
N PHE A 93 9.13 -22.26 -8.07
CA PHE A 93 9.17 -23.40 -7.17
C PHE A 93 9.24 -24.69 -7.96
N VAL A 94 9.91 -25.69 -7.41
CA VAL A 94 9.78 -27.07 -7.90
C VAL A 94 8.54 -27.66 -7.26
N SER A 95 7.62 -28.12 -8.10
CA SER A 95 6.37 -28.75 -7.70
C SER A 95 6.63 -29.99 -6.82
N GLY A 96 6.05 -29.99 -5.62
CA GLY A 96 6.25 -31.01 -4.58
C GLY A 96 5.51 -30.61 -3.29
N SER A 97 5.37 -31.52 -2.33
CA SER A 97 4.88 -31.20 -0.99
C SER A 97 5.94 -31.63 0.02
N PRO A 98 6.74 -30.71 0.60
CA PRO A 98 6.70 -29.24 0.45
C PRO A 98 7.25 -28.72 -0.89
N PHE A 99 6.97 -27.44 -1.22
CA PHE A 99 7.45 -26.80 -2.45
C PHE A 99 8.84 -26.21 -2.24
N LYS A 100 9.79 -26.54 -3.11
CA LYS A 100 11.16 -26.02 -3.01
C LYS A 100 11.33 -24.74 -3.81
N TYR A 101 11.71 -23.64 -3.16
CA TYR A 101 11.98 -22.39 -3.86
C TYR A 101 13.32 -22.48 -4.61
N ILE A 102 13.32 -22.13 -5.89
CA ILE A 102 14.51 -22.21 -6.78
C ILE A 102 14.93 -20.86 -7.36
N GLY A 103 14.35 -19.76 -6.88
CA GLY A 103 14.74 -18.42 -7.25
C GLY A 103 13.65 -17.62 -7.95
N GLU A 104 14.01 -16.38 -8.30
CA GLU A 104 13.11 -15.43 -8.94
C GLU A 104 13.01 -15.70 -10.44
N ASP A 105 11.80 -15.64 -10.96
CA ASP A 105 11.52 -15.73 -12.39
C ASP A 105 11.69 -14.33 -13.01
N LYS A 106 12.61 -14.17 -13.96
CA LYS A 106 13.00 -12.88 -14.56
C LYS A 106 12.31 -12.58 -15.90
N ASP A 107 11.34 -13.40 -16.28
CA ASP A 107 10.64 -13.32 -17.57
C ASP A 107 9.59 -12.19 -17.63
#